data_AF-A0A2V8L7R2-F1
#
_entry.id   AF-A0A2V8L7R2-F1
#
_cell.length_a   1.000
_cell.length_b   1.000
_cell.length_c   1.000
_cell.angle_alpha   90.00
_cell.angle_beta   90.00
_cell.angle_gamma   90.00
#
_symmetry.space_group_name_H-M   'P 1'
#
loop_
_entity.id
_entity.type
_entity.pdbx_description
1 polymer ?
#
loop_
_entity_poly.entity_id
_entity_poly.type
_entity_poly.pdbx_seq_one_letter_code
_entity_poly.pdbx_strand_id
1 'polypeptide(L)'
;MYRRLFRVMGMFVFLGVLVAGYSLSQSGSTSWVSLDGSKAGTPADVIFDRESSNASTSALSIVLHGFWVEKKDGPGGPYTKVTVPGIGTVQQNGAPSLPALRLNLAVPTTADSVKLRSASISDARIYPGVLVWPNPIGETDQEGGWPGTSGGALDSVHTKLGSIKGATVEIYPMQWNPATKALTVNRSMKMTFDHSGTATTEQNKMTKDRGIAAGQKFINWISVRDYYPINVFFYESDFLFIYPVGYKDELQPLIDQKKARGFSVAEMTTAATGNTCASIRAAINNWYNSGTTWLWRDKYALLVGDTNEIPLCTSPTGVPTDDLYASTNGDDLDEEIYVGRLSVDSETDAANQVAKILSYENSPDPFCCYDQALLVAHKEGAPGKYVGAHESVRTAVYSVPPVFSTLYGNDPAVADINVSIAINAGVGLA
;
A
#
# COMPACT_ATOMS: atom_id res chain seq x y z
N MET A 1 12.35 42.99 14.18
CA MET A 1 12.75 42.78 15.59
C MET A 1 11.71 41.87 16.24
N TYR A 2 11.93 40.55 16.21
CA TYR A 2 11.57 39.54 17.21
C TYR A 2 11.86 38.16 16.62
N ARG A 3 13.07 37.65 16.90
CA ARG A 3 13.48 36.26 16.70
C ARG A 3 12.75 35.43 17.77
N ARG A 4 12.06 34.36 17.39
CA ARG A 4 11.78 33.25 18.30
C ARG A 4 12.65 32.05 17.89
N LEU A 5 13.73 31.87 18.64
CA LEU A 5 14.50 30.64 18.66
C LEU A 5 13.59 29.53 19.22
N PHE A 6 13.32 28.49 18.44
CA PHE A 6 13.02 27.17 18.99
C PHE A 6 14.32 26.35 18.94
N ARG A 7 14.97 26.23 20.10
CA ARG A 7 16.02 25.22 20.33
C ARG A 7 15.31 23.89 20.59
N VAL A 8 15.26 23.01 19.59
CA VAL A 8 15.07 21.58 19.83
C VAL A 8 16.46 20.99 20.03
N MET A 9 16.80 20.68 21.27
CA MET A 9 18.07 20.07 21.64
C MET A 9 17.98 18.56 21.39
N GLY A 10 18.17 18.15 20.13
CA GLY A 10 18.38 16.75 19.76
C GLY A 10 19.84 16.37 20.02
N MET A 11 20.06 15.43 20.94
CA MET A 11 21.39 14.90 21.23
C MET A 11 21.78 13.91 20.12
N PHE A 12 22.57 14.38 19.14
CA PHE A 12 23.16 13.53 18.11
C PHE A 12 24.43 12.88 18.65
N VAL A 13 24.41 11.57 18.85
CA VAL A 13 25.61 10.77 19.11
C VAL A 13 26.15 10.33 17.75
N PHE A 14 27.20 11.00 17.25
CA PHE A 14 27.96 10.58 16.08
C PHE A 14 29.03 9.58 16.53
N LEU A 15 29.00 8.34 16.03
CA LEU A 15 30.11 7.39 16.19
C LEU A 15 30.41 6.71 14.85
N GLY A 16 31.64 6.92 14.35
CA GLY A 16 32.28 6.17 13.25
C GLY A 16 31.79 6.47 11.81
N VAL A 17 32.41 7.45 11.13
CA VAL A 17 32.29 7.59 9.67
C VAL A 17 33.44 6.84 9.00
N LEU A 18 33.13 5.82 8.21
CA LEU A 18 34.12 5.08 7.43
C LEU A 18 34.06 5.58 5.98
N VAL A 19 35.08 6.34 5.56
CA VAL A 19 35.19 6.83 4.17
C VAL A 19 35.77 5.72 3.31
N ALA A 20 34.90 4.90 2.72
CA ALA A 20 35.31 3.91 1.73
C ALA A 20 35.37 4.59 0.34
N GLY A 21 36.56 4.77 -0.21
CA GLY A 21 36.77 5.30 -1.55
C GLY A 21 36.41 4.26 -2.62
N TYR A 22 35.14 4.19 -3.00
CA TYR A 22 34.70 3.41 -4.17
C TYR A 22 34.34 4.37 -5.32
N SER A 23 35.11 4.32 -6.40
CA SER A 23 34.79 4.99 -7.66
C SER A 23 33.84 4.13 -8.49
N LEU A 24 32.60 4.58 -8.68
CA LEU A 24 31.59 3.94 -9.52
C LEU A 24 31.89 4.22 -11.01
N SER A 25 32.81 3.46 -11.60
CA SER A 25 33.16 3.54 -13.03
C SER A 25 32.71 2.28 -13.76
N GLN A 26 31.60 2.38 -14.52
CA GLN A 26 31.29 1.59 -15.72
C GLN A 26 29.99 2.12 -16.36
N SER A 27 29.97 2.25 -17.69
CA SER A 27 28.83 2.75 -18.47
C SER A 27 27.92 1.62 -18.95
N GLY A 28 26.60 1.85 -18.97
CA GLY A 28 25.63 1.04 -19.71
C GLY A 28 25.05 -0.20 -19.01
N SER A 29 25.58 -0.63 -17.85
CA SER A 29 25.08 -1.80 -17.12
C SER A 29 24.66 -1.44 -15.69
N THR A 30 23.46 -1.88 -15.28
CA THR A 30 23.06 -1.84 -13.87
C THR A 30 24.02 -2.69 -13.04
N SER A 31 24.59 -2.11 -11.98
CA SER A 31 25.61 -2.75 -11.14
C SER A 31 25.17 -2.79 -9.68
N TRP A 32 25.45 -3.90 -9.00
CA TRP A 32 25.16 -4.05 -7.58
C TRP A 32 26.33 -3.54 -6.75
N VAL A 33 26.05 -2.61 -5.83
CA VAL A 33 26.99 -2.17 -4.80
C VAL A 33 26.63 -2.91 -3.52
N SER A 34 27.42 -3.94 -3.19
CA SER A 34 27.26 -4.69 -1.95
C SER A 34 27.76 -3.88 -0.76
N LEU A 35 26.99 -3.86 0.32
CA LEU A 35 27.36 -3.21 1.56
C LEU A 35 27.93 -4.21 2.59
N ASP A 36 27.61 -5.49 2.48
CA ASP A 36 28.00 -6.49 3.48
C ASP A 36 28.32 -7.89 2.92
N GLY A 37 28.49 -8.02 1.60
CA GLY A 37 28.79 -9.29 0.95
C GLY A 37 27.55 -10.14 0.64
N SER A 38 26.34 -9.67 0.97
CA SER A 38 25.09 -10.33 0.56
C SER A 38 24.96 -10.42 -0.95
N LYS A 39 24.20 -11.45 -1.40
CA LYS A 39 23.89 -11.68 -2.81
C LYS A 39 23.32 -10.42 -3.47
N ALA A 40 23.64 -10.21 -4.74
CA ALA A 40 23.07 -9.12 -5.51
C ALA A 40 21.54 -9.17 -5.50
N GLY A 41 20.90 -8.04 -5.20
CA GLY A 41 19.45 -7.92 -5.14
C GLY A 41 18.80 -8.34 -3.81
N THR A 42 19.57 -8.69 -2.77
CA THR A 42 19.01 -8.91 -1.43
C THR A 42 18.23 -7.66 -0.96
N PRO A 43 16.93 -7.80 -0.59
CA PRO A 43 16.10 -6.68 -0.14
C PRO A 43 16.55 -6.14 1.21
N ALA A 44 16.27 -4.86 1.48
CA ALA A 44 16.55 -4.28 2.78
C ALA A 44 15.70 -4.94 3.89
N ASP A 45 16.32 -5.18 5.04
CA ASP A 45 15.61 -5.63 6.22
C ASP A 45 14.96 -4.45 6.94
N VAL A 46 13.67 -4.58 7.26
CA VAL A 46 12.92 -3.64 8.08
C VAL A 46 12.37 -4.40 9.28
N ILE A 47 13.01 -4.21 10.43
CA ILE A 47 12.78 -5.02 11.63
C ILE A 47 12.10 -4.16 12.67
N PHE A 48 10.90 -4.56 13.10
CA PHE A 48 10.23 -3.95 14.23
C PHE A 48 10.87 -4.38 15.56
N ASP A 49 11.31 -3.43 16.37
CA ASP A 49 11.93 -3.68 17.67
C ASP A 49 10.85 -3.66 18.75
N ARG A 50 10.33 -4.86 19.08
CA ARG A 50 9.25 -5.03 20.06
C ARG A 50 9.66 -4.59 21.47
N GLU A 51 10.90 -4.86 21.88
CA GLU A 51 11.39 -4.57 23.23
C GLU A 51 11.53 -3.06 23.47
N SER A 52 11.87 -2.31 22.43
CA SER A 52 11.95 -0.85 22.46
C SER A 52 10.63 -0.16 22.07
N SER A 53 9.54 -0.92 21.90
CA SER A 53 8.23 -0.39 21.48
C SER A 53 7.13 -0.65 22.52
N ASN A 54 6.13 0.22 22.53
CA ASN A 54 4.93 0.11 23.37
C ASN A 54 3.77 0.85 22.69
N ALA A 55 2.67 1.05 23.43
CA ALA A 55 1.47 1.72 22.93
C ALA A 55 1.70 3.16 22.43
N SER A 56 2.73 3.85 22.92
CA SER A 56 3.02 5.25 22.63
C SER A 56 4.30 5.46 21.81
N THR A 57 5.08 4.40 21.58
CA THR A 57 6.36 4.49 20.86
C THR A 57 6.59 3.29 19.97
N SER A 58 7.09 3.51 18.76
CA SER A 58 7.46 2.43 17.84
C SER A 58 8.90 2.59 17.37
N ALA A 59 9.70 1.56 17.61
CA ALA A 59 11.10 1.49 17.25
C ALA A 59 11.31 0.49 16.10
N LEU A 60 12.12 0.88 15.13
CA LEU A 60 12.39 0.14 13.91
C LEU A 60 13.90 0.11 13.67
N SER A 61 14.42 -0.99 13.15
CA SER A 61 15.77 -1.08 12.61
C SER A 61 15.71 -1.33 11.12
N ILE A 62 16.54 -0.61 10.35
CA ILE A 62 16.64 -0.73 8.90
C ILE A 62 18.07 -1.12 8.57
N VAL A 63 18.24 -2.20 7.80
CA VAL A 63 19.54 -2.68 7.32
C VAL A 63 19.53 -2.79 5.81
N LEU A 64 20.46 -2.07 5.17
CA LEU A 64 20.73 -2.18 3.75
C LEU A 64 21.82 -3.22 3.48
N HIS A 65 21.53 -4.19 2.62
CA HIS A 65 22.53 -5.15 2.15
C HIS A 65 23.30 -4.69 0.91
N GLY A 66 22.68 -3.80 0.13
CA GLY A 66 23.28 -3.17 -1.03
C GLY A 66 22.25 -2.38 -1.83
N PHE A 67 22.69 -1.86 -2.97
CA PHE A 67 21.83 -1.10 -3.88
C PHE A 67 22.30 -1.25 -5.32
N TRP A 68 21.35 -1.11 -6.24
CA TRP A 68 21.61 -1.03 -7.67
C TRP A 68 21.98 0.40 -8.07
N VAL A 69 22.96 0.50 -8.96
CA VAL A 69 23.38 1.72 -9.62
C VAL A 69 23.20 1.54 -11.12
N GLU A 70 22.44 2.43 -11.74
CA GLU A 70 22.25 2.52 -13.18
C GLU A 70 22.72 3.89 -13.67
N LYS A 71 23.58 3.92 -14.70
CA LYS A 71 23.97 5.16 -15.36
C LYS A 71 22.90 5.54 -16.39
N LYS A 72 22.45 6.78 -16.35
CA LYS A 72 21.47 7.33 -17.28
C LYS A 72 21.94 8.66 -17.86
N ASP A 73 21.76 8.83 -19.16
CA ASP A 73 21.99 10.12 -19.81
C ASP A 73 20.81 11.04 -19.56
N GLY A 74 21.08 12.26 -19.10
CA GLY A 74 20.09 13.31 -18.92
C GLY A 74 20.57 14.65 -19.50
N PRO A 75 19.72 15.69 -19.48
CA PRO A 75 20.03 16.99 -20.10
C PRO A 75 21.34 17.65 -19.60
N GLY A 76 21.76 17.34 -18.36
CA GLY A 76 22.99 17.84 -17.74
C GLY A 76 24.19 16.87 -17.74
N GLY A 77 24.13 15.76 -18.48
CA GLY A 77 25.19 14.74 -18.56
C GLY A 77 24.83 13.40 -17.89
N PRO A 78 25.82 12.55 -17.56
CA PRO A 78 25.57 11.24 -16.99
C PRO A 78 25.14 11.32 -15.52
N TYR A 79 23.94 10.84 -15.24
CA TYR A 79 23.38 10.69 -13.92
C TYR A 79 23.45 9.24 -13.44
N THR A 80 23.22 9.06 -12.14
CA THR A 80 23.26 7.78 -11.43
C THR A 80 21.90 7.58 -10.79
N LYS A 81 21.10 6.66 -11.30
CA LYS A 81 19.89 6.19 -10.64
C LYS A 81 20.27 5.15 -9.60
N VAL A 82 19.76 5.32 -8.39
CA VAL A 82 20.02 4.42 -7.26
C VAL A 82 18.72 3.72 -6.90
N THR A 83 18.77 2.42 -6.64
CA THR A 83 17.59 1.63 -6.26
C THR A 83 17.96 0.62 -5.20
N VAL A 84 17.22 0.59 -4.10
CA VAL A 84 17.37 -0.41 -3.04
C VAL A 84 16.25 -1.42 -3.19
N PRO A 85 16.52 -2.74 -3.29
CA PRO A 85 15.45 -3.71 -3.40
C PRO A 85 14.56 -3.70 -2.15
N GLY A 86 13.24 -3.71 -2.35
CA GLY A 86 12.24 -3.61 -1.29
C GLY A 86 11.93 -2.20 -0.80
N ILE A 87 12.58 -1.15 -1.34
CA ILE A 87 12.32 0.24 -0.96
C ILE A 87 11.88 1.04 -2.20
N GLY A 88 10.79 1.80 -2.06
CA GLY A 88 10.31 2.73 -3.08
C GLY A 88 11.23 3.93 -3.27
N THR A 89 10.82 4.90 -4.09
CA THR A 89 11.56 6.16 -4.29
C THR A 89 10.72 7.36 -3.91
N VAL A 90 11.41 8.47 -3.58
CA VAL A 90 10.77 9.79 -3.45
C VAL A 90 9.94 10.07 -4.71
N GLN A 91 8.70 10.54 -4.52
CA GLN A 91 7.74 10.83 -5.60
C GLN A 91 7.55 12.36 -5.70
N GLN A 92 8.64 13.09 -5.93
CA GLN A 92 8.60 14.52 -6.17
C GLN A 92 9.32 14.82 -7.48
N ASN A 93 8.61 15.46 -8.41
CA ASN A 93 9.17 15.89 -9.68
C ASN A 93 10.35 16.84 -9.44
N GLY A 94 11.48 16.59 -10.09
CA GLY A 94 12.70 17.38 -9.94
C GLY A 94 13.58 17.06 -8.76
N ALA A 95 13.04 16.39 -7.75
CA ALA A 95 13.85 15.93 -6.65
C ALA A 95 14.77 14.77 -7.11
N PRO A 96 15.96 14.62 -6.48
CA PRO A 96 16.77 13.42 -6.62
C PRO A 96 15.94 12.16 -6.35
N SER A 97 15.96 11.21 -7.28
CA SER A 97 15.25 9.93 -7.18
C SER A 97 15.99 9.01 -6.19
N LEU A 98 15.82 9.29 -4.90
CA LEU A 98 16.43 8.56 -3.81
C LEU A 98 15.45 7.54 -3.20
N PRO A 99 15.95 6.42 -2.65
CA PRO A 99 15.13 5.47 -1.93
C PRO A 99 14.40 6.12 -0.74
N ALA A 100 13.11 5.83 -0.62
CA ALA A 100 12.25 6.29 0.48
C ALA A 100 11.39 5.12 0.96
N LEU A 101 11.58 4.75 2.23
CA LEU A 101 10.84 3.66 2.87
C LEU A 101 9.61 4.25 3.56
N ARG A 102 8.42 3.80 3.17
CA ARG A 102 7.14 4.21 3.76
C ARG A 102 6.53 3.07 4.55
N LEU A 103 6.16 3.32 5.80
CA LEU A 103 5.61 2.32 6.70
C LEU A 103 4.42 2.90 7.44
N ASN A 104 3.36 2.12 7.63
CA ASN A 104 2.23 2.54 8.47
C ASN A 104 2.46 2.10 9.91
N LEU A 105 2.24 3.01 10.84
CA LEU A 105 2.18 2.76 12.28
C LEU A 105 0.73 2.89 12.74
N ALA A 106 0.20 1.85 13.38
CA ALA A 106 -1.06 1.93 14.09
C ALA A 106 -0.85 2.72 15.40
N VAL A 107 -1.78 3.62 15.71
CA VAL A 107 -1.71 4.54 16.85
C VAL A 107 -2.87 4.23 17.78
N PRO A 108 -2.66 3.43 18.85
CA PRO A 108 -3.70 3.04 19.80
C PRO A 108 -3.91 4.09 20.90
N THR A 109 -3.52 5.35 20.65
CA THR A 109 -3.58 6.44 21.61
C THR A 109 -4.38 7.61 21.05
N THR A 110 -4.65 8.60 21.90
CA THR A 110 -5.23 9.89 21.48
C THR A 110 -4.23 10.81 20.78
N ALA A 111 -3.10 10.30 20.26
CA ALA A 111 -2.13 11.13 19.57
C ALA A 111 -2.66 11.54 18.19
N ASP A 112 -2.59 12.83 17.87
CA ASP A 112 -3.01 13.36 16.56
C ASP A 112 -1.86 13.36 15.53
N SER A 113 -0.65 13.01 15.95
CA SER A 113 0.53 12.97 15.07
C SER A 113 1.55 11.94 15.54
N VAL A 114 2.31 11.41 14.59
CA VAL A 114 3.53 10.63 14.85
C VAL A 114 4.75 11.54 14.65
N LYS A 115 5.74 11.45 15.54
CA LYS A 115 6.96 12.28 15.46
C LYS A 115 8.21 11.42 15.51
N LEU A 116 9.20 11.75 14.69
CA LEU A 116 10.51 11.14 14.82
C LEU A 116 11.15 11.60 16.15
N ARG A 117 11.31 10.68 17.10
CA ARG A 117 11.93 10.93 18.40
C ARG A 117 13.46 10.86 18.31
N SER A 118 13.97 9.86 17.62
CA SER A 118 15.41 9.67 17.44
C SER A 118 15.73 8.85 16.20
N ALA A 119 16.86 9.17 15.58
CA ALA A 119 17.49 8.38 14.53
C ALA A 119 18.95 8.16 14.93
N SER A 120 19.36 6.91 15.12
CA SER A 120 20.77 6.56 15.31
C SER A 120 21.28 5.77 14.11
N ILE A 121 22.41 6.20 13.55
CA ILE A 121 23.04 5.59 12.39
C ILE A 121 24.34 4.96 12.88
N SER A 122 24.49 3.65 12.68
CA SER A 122 25.67 2.91 13.14
C SER A 122 26.66 2.55 12.04
N ASP A 123 26.25 2.63 10.76
CA ASP A 123 27.12 2.43 9.60
C ASP A 123 26.66 3.36 8.47
N ALA A 124 27.47 4.39 8.18
CA ALA A 124 27.24 5.34 7.10
C ALA A 124 28.44 5.37 6.16
N ARG A 125 28.17 5.36 4.85
CA ARG A 125 29.19 5.41 3.80
C ARG A 125 28.93 6.59 2.89
N ILE A 126 30.00 7.29 2.49
CA ILE A 126 29.92 8.46 1.62
C ILE A 126 30.54 8.12 0.27
N TYR A 127 29.76 8.30 -0.80
CA TYR A 127 30.19 8.13 -2.19
C TYR A 127 30.30 9.52 -2.83
N PRO A 128 31.53 10.04 -3.05
CA PRO A 128 31.73 11.34 -3.66
C PRO A 128 31.52 11.32 -5.19
N GLY A 129 31.20 12.48 -5.77
CA GLY A 129 31.10 12.66 -7.22
C GLY A 129 29.88 12.01 -7.88
N VAL A 130 28.84 11.67 -7.10
CA VAL A 130 27.61 11.09 -7.62
C VAL A 130 26.64 12.21 -8.02
N LEU A 131 26.18 12.21 -9.27
CA LEU A 131 25.02 13.00 -9.70
C LEU A 131 23.80 12.08 -9.69
N VAL A 132 22.87 12.30 -8.78
CA VAL A 132 21.69 11.44 -8.63
C VAL A 132 20.67 11.77 -9.72
N TRP A 133 20.10 10.72 -10.33
CA TRP A 133 19.02 10.85 -11.32
C TRP A 133 17.85 11.67 -10.75
N PRO A 134 17.46 12.80 -11.34
CA PRO A 134 16.27 13.52 -10.91
C PRO A 134 15.02 12.77 -11.35
N ASN A 135 13.97 12.79 -10.54
CA ASN A 135 12.65 12.42 -11.03
C ASN A 135 12.26 13.41 -12.15
N PRO A 136 11.76 12.94 -13.30
CA PRO A 136 11.46 13.81 -14.42
C PRO A 136 10.51 14.93 -14.00
N ILE A 137 10.89 16.17 -14.27
CA ILE A 137 10.08 17.37 -14.03
C ILE A 137 9.41 17.76 -15.32
N GLY A 138 8.12 18.12 -15.25
CA GLY A 138 7.68 19.30 -15.99
C GLY A 138 8.28 20.51 -15.27
N GLU A 139 9.20 21.21 -15.94
CA GLU A 139 9.97 22.39 -15.50
C GLU A 139 9.57 23.03 -14.16
N THR A 140 10.45 22.93 -13.14
CA THR A 140 10.59 23.97 -12.10
C THR A 140 11.87 23.75 -11.28
N ASP A 141 12.68 24.80 -11.20
CA ASP A 141 13.95 24.84 -10.45
C ASP A 141 13.72 25.21 -8.98
N GLN A 142 14.11 24.33 -8.04
CA GLN A 142 14.39 24.71 -6.66
C GLN A 142 15.70 24.08 -6.17
N GLU A 143 16.65 24.94 -5.77
CA GLU A 143 17.92 24.54 -5.15
C GLU A 143 17.77 24.38 -3.62
N GLY A 144 18.09 23.18 -3.13
CA GLY A 144 18.11 22.80 -1.73
C GLY A 144 18.82 21.45 -1.55
N GLY A 145 19.25 21.08 -0.33
CA GLY A 145 19.73 19.72 -0.05
C GLY A 145 18.57 18.76 0.16
N TRP A 146 18.66 17.52 -0.36
CA TRP A 146 17.50 16.63 -0.45
C TRP A 146 17.83 15.16 -0.13
N PRO A 147 17.00 14.46 0.66
CA PRO A 147 16.22 14.99 1.79
C PRO A 147 17.15 15.45 2.93
N GLY A 148 16.77 16.52 3.63
CA GLY A 148 17.56 17.11 4.72
C GLY A 148 17.43 16.41 6.09
N THR A 149 16.55 15.42 6.20
CA THR A 149 16.31 14.62 7.42
C THR A 149 16.41 13.13 7.10
N SER A 150 16.54 12.28 8.13
CA SER A 150 16.55 10.82 7.96
C SER A 150 15.14 10.21 7.86
N GLY A 151 14.10 11.04 7.99
CA GLY A 151 12.69 10.62 7.96
C GLY A 151 11.77 11.50 8.80
N GLY A 152 10.47 11.16 8.81
CA GLY A 152 9.40 11.85 9.54
C GLY A 152 8.02 11.25 9.26
N ALA A 153 6.97 11.78 9.90
CA ALA A 153 5.61 11.44 9.51
C ALA A 153 5.24 12.12 8.20
N LEU A 154 4.56 11.39 7.31
CA LEU A 154 4.02 11.91 6.06
C LEU A 154 2.64 12.52 6.24
N ASP A 155 1.87 12.02 7.19
CA ASP A 155 0.51 12.43 7.46
C ASP A 155 0.23 12.56 8.98
N SER A 156 -0.86 13.25 9.31
CA SER A 156 -1.41 13.25 10.67
C SER A 156 -2.06 11.91 10.99
N VAL A 157 -2.31 11.62 12.26
CA VAL A 157 -3.03 10.42 12.63
C VAL A 157 -4.49 10.52 12.16
N HIS A 158 -4.90 9.56 11.34
CA HIS A 158 -6.27 9.43 10.83
C HIS A 158 -6.61 7.95 10.67
N THR A 159 -7.83 7.66 10.24
CA THR A 159 -8.27 6.30 9.96
C THR A 159 -7.53 5.75 8.75
N LYS A 160 -6.86 4.60 8.91
CA LYS A 160 -6.14 3.94 7.80
C LYS A 160 -6.69 2.56 7.44
N LEU A 161 -7.52 1.96 8.29
CA LEU A 161 -8.17 0.68 8.00
C LEU A 161 -9.43 0.54 8.86
N GLY A 162 -10.58 0.92 8.32
CA GLY A 162 -11.88 0.85 9.01
C GLY A 162 -11.93 1.74 10.25
N SER A 163 -11.65 1.18 11.44
CA SER A 163 -11.63 1.93 12.70
C SER A 163 -10.22 2.10 13.28
N ILE A 164 -9.19 1.59 12.60
CA ILE A 164 -7.82 1.65 13.09
C ILE A 164 -7.19 2.98 12.68
N LYS A 165 -6.83 3.77 13.69
CA LYS A 165 -6.04 4.99 13.51
C LYS A 165 -4.58 4.67 13.26
N GLY A 166 -3.96 5.40 12.36
CA GLY A 166 -2.54 5.28 12.07
C GLY A 166 -1.98 6.49 11.34
N ALA A 167 -0.68 6.46 11.11
CA ALA A 167 0.02 7.41 10.28
C ALA A 167 1.11 6.69 9.48
N THR A 168 1.38 7.17 8.28
CA THR A 168 2.50 6.74 7.46
C THR A 168 3.74 7.53 7.85
N VAL A 169 4.84 6.83 8.11
CA VAL A 169 6.16 7.42 8.29
C VAL A 169 7.02 7.15 7.07
N GLU A 170 7.84 8.13 6.69
CA GLU A 170 8.83 8.00 5.63
C GLU A 170 10.24 8.05 6.22
N ILE A 171 11.10 7.14 5.77
CA ILE A 171 12.50 7.01 6.20
C ILE A 171 13.39 7.08 4.96
N TYR A 172 14.43 7.90 5.03
CA TYR A 172 15.38 8.08 3.95
C TYR A 172 16.71 7.43 4.34
N PRO A 173 17.01 6.23 3.82
CA PRO A 173 18.28 5.57 4.11
C PRO A 173 19.44 6.15 3.29
N MET A 174 19.15 7.01 2.31
CA MET A 174 20.16 7.70 1.51
C MET A 174 19.89 9.20 1.46
N GLN A 175 20.95 9.99 1.49
CA GLN A 175 20.90 11.44 1.42
C GLN A 175 21.92 11.94 0.39
N TRP A 176 21.55 12.95 -0.39
CA TRP A 176 22.46 13.51 -1.39
C TRP A 176 22.62 15.00 -1.22
N ASN A 177 23.88 15.45 -1.26
CA ASN A 177 24.21 16.86 -1.22
C ASN A 177 24.58 17.35 -2.64
N PRO A 178 23.77 18.23 -3.26
CA PRO A 178 24.03 18.73 -4.61
C PRO A 178 25.32 19.56 -4.72
N ALA A 179 25.66 20.34 -3.69
CA ALA A 179 26.83 21.21 -3.70
C ALA A 179 28.14 20.43 -3.68
N THR A 180 28.20 19.35 -2.88
CA THR A 180 29.39 18.50 -2.77
C THR A 180 29.33 17.27 -3.69
N LYS A 181 28.19 17.01 -4.34
CA LYS A 181 27.91 15.80 -5.12
C LYS A 181 28.19 14.52 -4.35
N ALA A 182 27.94 14.54 -3.04
CA ALA A 182 28.20 13.41 -2.16
C ALA A 182 26.88 12.68 -1.83
N LEU A 183 26.84 11.38 -2.10
CA LEU A 183 25.75 10.48 -1.70
C LEU A 183 26.14 9.77 -0.40
N THR A 184 25.40 10.03 0.67
CA THR A 184 25.50 9.30 1.93
C THR A 184 24.52 8.13 1.93
N VAL A 185 25.02 6.94 2.24
CA VAL A 185 24.24 5.70 2.38
C VAL A 185 24.33 5.23 3.82
N ASN A 186 23.21 5.28 4.53
CA ASN A 186 23.08 4.82 5.90
C ASN A 186 22.71 3.33 5.86
N ARG A 187 23.71 2.46 5.99
CA ARG A 187 23.52 1.02 5.92
C ARG A 187 22.71 0.50 7.09
N SER A 188 22.95 1.00 8.30
CA SER A 188 22.27 0.53 9.51
C SER A 188 21.71 1.72 10.30
N MET A 189 20.39 1.73 10.46
CA MET A 189 19.64 2.79 11.13
C MET A 189 18.72 2.20 12.19
N LYS A 190 18.64 2.84 13.36
CA LYS A 190 17.57 2.62 14.33
C LYS A 190 16.75 3.90 14.46
N MET A 191 15.46 3.78 14.20
CA MET A 191 14.49 4.87 14.17
C MET A 191 13.48 4.67 15.28
N THR A 192 13.21 5.70 16.07
CA THR A 192 12.16 5.67 17.10
C THR A 192 11.15 6.76 16.81
N PHE A 193 9.89 6.37 16.72
CA PHE A 193 8.75 7.25 16.52
C PHE A 193 7.92 7.33 17.80
N ASP A 194 7.51 8.55 18.14
CA ASP A 194 6.67 8.87 19.28
C ASP A 194 5.25 9.19 18.80
N HIS A 195 4.28 8.57 19.45
CA HIS A 195 2.85 8.76 19.26
C HIS A 195 2.16 8.73 20.63
N SER A 196 2.71 9.53 21.54
CA SER A 196 2.26 9.59 22.92
C SER A 196 0.85 10.15 23.05
N GLY A 197 0.03 9.50 23.85
CA GLY A 197 -1.31 9.94 24.21
C GLY A 197 -1.90 9.03 25.27
N THR A 198 -3.18 9.22 25.58
CA THR A 198 -3.91 8.26 26.41
C THR A 198 -4.24 7.05 25.55
N ALA A 199 -3.95 5.84 26.02
CA ALA A 199 -4.34 4.63 25.30
C ALA A 199 -5.86 4.61 25.14
N THR A 200 -6.33 4.51 23.90
CA THR A 200 -7.74 4.38 23.58
C THR A 200 -8.08 2.90 23.63
N THR A 201 -8.71 2.46 24.72
CA THR A 201 -9.45 1.19 24.70
C THR A 201 -10.78 1.43 24.01
N GLU A 202 -10.74 1.59 22.69
CA GLU A 202 -11.94 1.49 21.87
C GLU A 202 -12.48 0.07 22.12
N GLN A 203 -13.69 -0.06 22.69
CA GLN A 203 -14.32 -1.35 23.03
C GLN A 203 -14.84 -2.10 21.80
N ASN A 204 -14.23 -1.80 20.67
CA ASN A 204 -14.77 -1.87 19.34
C ASN A 204 -14.20 -3.16 18.76
N LYS A 205 -14.93 -4.26 18.96
CA LYS A 205 -14.46 -5.59 18.59
C LYS A 205 -14.39 -5.69 17.07
N MET A 206 -13.18 -5.65 16.53
CA MET A 206 -12.96 -5.76 15.09
C MET A 206 -13.19 -7.20 14.61
N THR A 207 -13.46 -7.40 13.33
CA THR A 207 -13.53 -8.75 12.75
C THR A 207 -12.16 -9.44 12.71
N LYS A 208 -12.16 -10.77 12.60
CA LYS A 208 -10.92 -11.53 12.45
C LYS A 208 -10.14 -11.11 11.21
N ASP A 209 -10.84 -10.86 10.10
CA ASP A 209 -10.23 -10.55 8.80
C ASP A 209 -9.57 -9.16 8.82
N ARG A 210 -10.23 -8.15 9.42
CA ARG A 210 -9.61 -6.84 9.65
C ARG A 210 -8.36 -6.96 10.53
N GLY A 211 -8.36 -7.87 11.51
CA GLY A 211 -7.20 -8.13 12.38
C GLY A 211 -6.01 -8.74 11.63
N ILE A 212 -6.28 -9.59 10.63
CA ILE A 212 -5.25 -10.14 9.74
C ILE A 212 -4.73 -9.05 8.80
N ALA A 213 -5.62 -8.30 8.15
CA ALA A 213 -5.26 -7.19 7.26
C ALA A 213 -4.44 -6.11 7.99
N ALA A 214 -4.80 -5.79 9.24
CA ALA A 214 -4.05 -4.87 10.07
C ALA A 214 -2.62 -5.36 10.35
N GLY A 215 -2.42 -6.67 10.56
CA GLY A 215 -1.10 -7.27 10.74
C GLY A 215 -0.20 -7.19 9.51
N GLN A 216 -0.79 -7.04 8.32
CA GLN A 216 -0.06 -6.83 7.07
C GLN A 216 0.12 -5.34 6.76
N LYS A 217 -0.84 -4.48 7.13
CA LYS A 217 -0.81 -3.03 6.85
C LYS A 217 0.10 -2.27 7.81
N PHE A 218 0.17 -2.65 9.11
CA PHE A 218 0.89 -1.90 10.14
C PHE A 218 2.08 -2.68 10.70
N ILE A 219 3.28 -2.12 10.59
CA ILE A 219 4.52 -2.80 11.02
C ILE A 219 4.60 -3.02 12.54
N ASN A 220 3.95 -2.15 13.33
CA ASN A 220 3.94 -2.23 14.79
C ASN A 220 2.76 -3.04 15.36
N TRP A 221 1.95 -3.69 14.51
CA TRP A 221 0.71 -4.36 14.91
C TRP A 221 0.88 -5.32 16.08
N ILE A 222 1.95 -6.11 16.10
CA ILE A 222 2.24 -7.09 17.15
C ILE A 222 2.32 -6.48 18.56
N SER A 223 2.67 -5.20 18.69
CA SER A 223 2.75 -4.49 19.98
C SER A 223 1.46 -3.76 20.35
N VAL A 224 0.57 -3.50 19.38
CA VAL A 224 -0.61 -2.65 19.60
C VAL A 224 -1.93 -3.39 19.41
N ARG A 225 -1.93 -4.61 18.86
CA ARG A 225 -3.15 -5.40 18.58
C ARG A 225 -4.04 -5.61 19.81
N ASP A 226 -3.47 -5.64 21.02
CA ASP A 226 -4.23 -5.87 22.25
C ASP A 226 -5.13 -4.67 22.61
N TYR A 227 -4.87 -3.49 22.02
CA TYR A 227 -5.74 -2.31 22.11
C TYR A 227 -6.89 -2.35 21.10
N TYR A 228 -6.87 -3.29 20.16
CA TYR A 228 -7.90 -3.49 19.17
C TYR A 228 -8.45 -4.93 19.28
N PRO A 229 -9.31 -5.20 20.27
CA PRO A 229 -9.80 -6.55 20.51
C PRO A 229 -10.54 -7.11 19.30
N ILE A 230 -10.36 -8.40 19.02
CA ILE A 230 -11.07 -9.08 17.92
C ILE A 230 -12.36 -9.72 18.45
N ASN A 231 -13.46 -9.57 17.70
CA ASN A 231 -14.70 -10.31 17.92
C ASN A 231 -14.54 -11.74 17.43
N VAL A 232 -14.45 -12.69 18.36
CA VAL A 232 -14.36 -14.12 18.06
C VAL A 232 -15.69 -14.87 18.25
N PHE A 233 -16.73 -14.19 18.72
CA PHE A 233 -18.01 -14.82 19.10
C PHE A 233 -19.12 -14.55 18.09
N PHE A 234 -19.20 -13.34 17.56
CA PHE A 234 -20.24 -12.94 16.63
C PHE A 234 -19.62 -12.34 15.37
N TYR A 235 -20.02 -12.82 14.20
CA TYR A 235 -19.71 -12.14 12.96
C TYR A 235 -20.76 -11.06 12.73
N GLU A 236 -20.37 -9.81 12.95
CA GLU A 236 -21.22 -8.64 12.78
C GLU A 236 -20.63 -7.76 11.67
N SER A 237 -21.26 -7.76 10.50
CA SER A 237 -20.85 -6.91 9.37
C SER A 237 -22.07 -6.31 8.68
N ASP A 238 -21.90 -5.12 8.10
CA ASP A 238 -22.94 -4.42 7.36
C ASP A 238 -22.64 -4.50 5.86
N PHE A 239 -23.66 -4.62 5.03
CA PHE A 239 -23.51 -4.74 3.58
C PHE A 239 -24.52 -3.81 2.90
N LEU A 240 -24.04 -2.85 2.12
CA LEU A 240 -24.86 -1.91 1.37
C LEU A 240 -24.87 -2.31 -0.10
N PHE A 241 -26.05 -2.46 -0.69
CA PHE A 241 -26.21 -2.54 -2.14
C PHE A 241 -26.65 -1.19 -2.69
N ILE A 242 -25.99 -0.71 -3.75
CA ILE A 242 -26.37 0.50 -4.49
C ILE A 242 -26.58 0.11 -5.94
N TYR A 243 -27.81 0.26 -6.44
CA TYR A 243 -28.17 -0.22 -7.78
C TYR A 243 -29.31 0.57 -8.42
N PRO A 244 -29.37 0.71 -9.75
CA PRO A 244 -30.56 1.16 -10.47
C PRO A 244 -31.76 0.24 -10.22
N VAL A 245 -32.96 0.81 -10.12
CA VAL A 245 -34.21 0.08 -9.78
C VAL A 245 -34.43 -1.16 -10.66
N GLY A 246 -33.98 -1.12 -11.92
CA GLY A 246 -34.13 -2.22 -12.87
C GLY A 246 -33.44 -3.53 -12.46
N TYR A 247 -32.34 -3.50 -11.72
CA TYR A 247 -31.60 -4.73 -11.36
C TYR A 247 -32.07 -5.39 -10.05
N LYS A 248 -33.15 -4.90 -9.46
CA LYS A 248 -33.58 -5.35 -8.13
C LYS A 248 -33.86 -6.85 -8.08
N ASP A 249 -34.61 -7.35 -9.06
CA ASP A 249 -35.10 -8.71 -9.07
C ASP A 249 -33.93 -9.71 -9.30
N GLU A 250 -32.96 -9.33 -10.13
CA GLU A 250 -31.75 -10.10 -10.42
C GLU A 250 -30.79 -10.15 -9.22
N LEU A 251 -30.75 -9.09 -8.42
CA LEU A 251 -29.90 -8.99 -7.23
C LEU A 251 -30.49 -9.67 -6.00
N GLN A 252 -31.81 -9.88 -5.96
CA GLN A 252 -32.51 -10.42 -4.79
C GLN A 252 -31.89 -11.73 -4.26
N PRO A 253 -31.50 -12.72 -5.09
CA PRO A 253 -30.86 -13.95 -4.61
C PRO A 253 -29.54 -13.70 -3.88
N LEU A 254 -28.74 -12.73 -4.31
CA LEU A 254 -27.48 -12.36 -3.65
C LEU A 254 -27.73 -11.62 -2.35
N ILE A 255 -28.69 -10.69 -2.35
CA ILE A 255 -29.12 -9.96 -1.15
C ILE A 255 -29.59 -10.94 -0.06
N ASP A 256 -30.43 -11.91 -0.42
CA ASP A 256 -30.93 -12.93 0.50
C ASP A 256 -29.81 -13.83 1.02
N GLN A 257 -28.84 -14.17 0.17
CA GLN A 257 -27.66 -14.93 0.57
C GLN A 257 -26.80 -14.18 1.59
N LYS A 258 -26.56 -12.87 1.40
CA LYS A 258 -25.82 -12.06 2.39
C LYS A 258 -26.60 -11.93 3.69
N LYS A 259 -27.92 -11.75 3.66
CA LYS A 259 -28.77 -11.79 4.87
C LYS A 259 -28.65 -13.14 5.59
N ALA A 260 -28.73 -14.26 4.86
CA ALA A 260 -28.60 -15.62 5.41
C ALA A 260 -27.21 -15.90 6.02
N ARG A 261 -26.17 -15.25 5.52
CA ARG A 261 -24.80 -15.31 6.06
C ARG A 261 -24.54 -14.38 7.26
N GLY A 262 -25.57 -13.67 7.73
CA GLY A 262 -25.50 -12.84 8.93
C GLY A 262 -25.10 -11.39 8.71
N PHE A 263 -25.04 -10.92 7.45
CA PHE A 263 -24.84 -9.50 7.18
C PHE A 263 -26.11 -8.70 7.49
N SER A 264 -25.92 -7.52 8.08
CA SER A 264 -26.98 -6.51 8.15
C SER A 264 -27.04 -5.80 6.80
N VAL A 265 -27.99 -6.19 5.95
CA VAL A 265 -28.07 -5.70 4.57
C VAL A 265 -28.94 -4.46 4.46
N ALA A 266 -28.39 -3.41 3.85
CA ALA A 266 -29.09 -2.21 3.42
C ALA A 266 -29.11 -2.13 1.89
N GLU A 267 -30.14 -1.50 1.35
CA GLU A 267 -30.34 -1.37 -0.09
C GLU A 267 -30.68 0.09 -0.41
N MET A 268 -30.00 0.66 -1.41
CA MET A 268 -30.25 2.00 -1.91
C MET A 268 -30.34 1.96 -3.43
N THR A 269 -31.26 2.75 -3.99
CA THR A 269 -31.38 2.86 -5.44
C THR A 269 -30.74 4.14 -5.95
N THR A 270 -30.26 4.16 -7.19
CA THR A 270 -29.73 5.40 -7.80
C THR A 270 -30.79 6.50 -7.92
N ALA A 271 -32.08 6.13 -7.94
CA ALA A 271 -33.20 7.07 -7.81
C ALA A 271 -33.24 7.78 -6.44
N ALA A 272 -32.80 7.12 -5.37
CA ALA A 272 -32.75 7.67 -4.02
C ALA A 272 -31.41 8.38 -3.72
N THR A 273 -30.29 7.86 -4.20
CA THR A 273 -28.95 8.43 -3.95
C THR A 273 -28.59 9.55 -4.92
N GLY A 274 -29.30 9.67 -6.04
CA GLY A 274 -28.82 10.34 -7.24
C GLY A 274 -27.74 9.53 -7.97
N ASN A 275 -27.34 10.00 -9.15
CA ASN A 275 -26.44 9.32 -10.09
C ASN A 275 -25.11 10.07 -10.32
N THR A 276 -24.65 10.82 -9.31
CA THR A 276 -23.36 11.51 -9.36
C THR A 276 -22.41 10.94 -8.31
N CYS A 277 -21.10 11.02 -8.55
CA CYS A 277 -20.10 10.62 -7.54
C CYS A 277 -20.38 11.29 -6.19
N ALA A 278 -20.59 12.62 -6.18
CA ALA A 278 -20.84 13.37 -4.96
C ALA A 278 -22.11 12.90 -4.21
N SER A 279 -23.21 12.65 -4.92
CA SER A 279 -24.48 12.26 -4.29
C SER A 279 -24.44 10.83 -3.75
N ILE A 280 -23.80 9.90 -4.48
CA ILE A 280 -23.63 8.51 -4.04
C ILE A 280 -22.66 8.43 -2.86
N ARG A 281 -21.53 9.17 -2.89
CA ARG A 281 -20.62 9.30 -1.74
C ARG A 281 -21.33 9.84 -0.51
N ALA A 282 -22.14 10.89 -0.66
CA ALA A 282 -22.93 11.42 0.45
C ALA A 282 -23.90 10.38 1.03
N ALA A 283 -24.54 9.56 0.18
CA ALA A 283 -25.42 8.49 0.63
C ALA A 283 -24.67 7.39 1.39
N ILE A 284 -23.50 6.96 0.90
CA ILE A 284 -22.63 5.99 1.58
C ILE A 284 -22.15 6.56 2.92
N ASN A 285 -21.73 7.82 2.96
CA ASN A 285 -21.27 8.48 4.18
C ASN A 285 -22.40 8.57 5.21
N ASN A 286 -23.62 8.88 4.77
CA ASN A 286 -24.77 8.89 5.66
C ASN A 286 -25.05 7.48 6.18
N TRP A 287 -25.03 6.45 5.33
CA TRP A 287 -25.19 5.05 5.76
C TRP A 287 -24.11 4.63 6.76
N TYR A 288 -22.84 4.93 6.47
CA TYR A 288 -21.70 4.65 7.33
C TYR A 288 -21.87 5.25 8.73
N ASN A 289 -22.34 6.51 8.79
CA ASN A 289 -22.55 7.24 10.03
C ASN A 289 -23.92 6.98 10.69
N SER A 290 -24.87 6.34 10.00
CA SER A 290 -26.28 6.21 10.45
C SER A 290 -26.52 5.18 11.56
N GLY A 291 -25.48 4.54 12.10
CA GLY A 291 -25.58 3.66 13.27
C GLY A 291 -24.74 4.20 14.42
N THR A 292 -25.38 4.75 15.46
CA THR A 292 -24.71 5.38 16.60
C THR A 292 -23.95 4.41 17.53
N THR A 293 -23.63 3.19 17.12
CA THR A 293 -23.02 2.23 18.05
C THR A 293 -22.03 1.21 17.51
N TRP A 294 -21.64 1.16 16.22
CA TRP A 294 -20.77 0.03 15.77
C TRP A 294 -19.79 0.33 14.62
N LEU A 295 -18.95 1.37 14.75
CA LEU A 295 -17.86 1.66 13.78
C LEU A 295 -16.82 0.52 13.66
N TRP A 296 -16.82 -0.45 14.57
CA TRP A 296 -15.96 -1.63 14.51
C TRP A 296 -16.36 -2.69 13.50
N ARG A 297 -17.62 -2.70 13.05
CA ARG A 297 -18.08 -3.70 12.09
C ARG A 297 -17.38 -3.49 10.75
N ASP A 298 -17.10 -4.59 10.06
CA ASP A 298 -16.77 -4.47 8.65
C ASP A 298 -18.01 -4.02 7.88
N LYS A 299 -17.79 -3.04 7.03
CA LYS A 299 -18.81 -2.44 6.19
C LYS A 299 -18.38 -2.67 4.75
N TYR A 300 -19.29 -3.24 3.98
CA TYR A 300 -19.10 -3.54 2.58
C TYR A 300 -20.12 -2.73 1.78
N ALA A 301 -19.73 -2.22 0.63
CA ALA A 301 -20.66 -1.65 -0.34
C ALA A 301 -20.45 -2.28 -1.71
N LEU A 302 -21.54 -2.70 -2.34
CA LEU A 302 -21.55 -3.23 -3.70
C LEU A 302 -22.29 -2.27 -4.62
N LEU A 303 -21.54 -1.66 -5.53
CA LEU A 303 -22.05 -0.85 -6.61
C LEU A 303 -22.48 -1.78 -7.74
N VAL A 304 -23.73 -1.72 -8.20
CA VAL A 304 -24.19 -2.54 -9.32
C VAL A 304 -24.66 -1.63 -10.44
N GLY A 305 -24.02 -1.76 -11.59
CA GLY A 305 -24.21 -0.92 -12.77
C GLY A 305 -22.88 -0.40 -13.30
N ASP A 306 -22.87 -0.04 -14.58
CA ASP A 306 -21.69 0.52 -15.22
C ASP A 306 -21.55 2.04 -14.97
N THR A 307 -20.50 2.64 -15.51
CA THR A 307 -20.11 4.05 -15.29
C THR A 307 -21.13 5.07 -15.78
N ASN A 308 -22.06 4.67 -16.65
CA ASN A 308 -23.20 5.48 -17.09
C ASN A 308 -24.29 5.66 -16.01
N GLU A 309 -24.45 4.67 -15.11
CA GLU A 309 -25.47 4.67 -14.06
C GLU A 309 -24.88 5.03 -12.69
N ILE A 310 -23.67 4.54 -12.41
CA ILE A 310 -22.88 4.83 -11.20
C ILE A 310 -21.51 5.31 -11.68
N PRO A 311 -21.28 6.62 -11.85
CA PRO A 311 -20.03 7.13 -12.40
C PRO A 311 -18.82 6.85 -11.50
N LEU A 312 -17.62 6.87 -12.06
CA LEU A 312 -16.40 6.87 -11.26
C LEU A 312 -16.21 8.23 -10.57
N CYS A 313 -15.51 8.22 -9.43
CA CYS A 313 -15.04 9.44 -8.78
C CYS A 313 -13.66 9.84 -9.32
N THR A 314 -13.26 11.10 -9.14
CA THR A 314 -11.92 11.57 -9.53
C THR A 314 -11.03 11.64 -8.28
N SER A 315 -9.98 10.82 -8.23
CA SER A 315 -9.01 10.83 -7.13
C SER A 315 -8.33 12.20 -6.97
N PRO A 316 -7.69 12.51 -5.83
CA PRO A 316 -6.88 13.72 -5.68
C PRO A 316 -5.75 13.86 -6.73
N THR A 317 -5.33 12.72 -7.32
CA THR A 317 -4.33 12.66 -8.38
C THR A 317 -4.93 12.78 -9.79
N GLY A 318 -6.25 13.00 -9.90
CA GLY A 318 -6.95 13.18 -11.17
C GLY A 318 -7.31 11.87 -11.89
N VAL A 319 -7.20 10.72 -11.21
CA VAL A 319 -7.44 9.40 -11.79
C VAL A 319 -8.87 8.93 -11.47
N PRO A 320 -9.67 8.51 -12.46
CA PRO A 320 -10.99 7.91 -12.20
C PRO A 320 -10.87 6.65 -11.33
N THR A 321 -11.65 6.56 -10.25
CA THR A 321 -11.60 5.46 -9.29
C THR A 321 -12.94 5.26 -8.55
N ASP A 322 -13.20 4.03 -8.10
CA ASP A 322 -14.24 3.70 -7.12
C ASP A 322 -13.74 3.82 -5.67
N ASP A 323 -12.43 3.90 -5.42
CA ASP A 323 -11.84 3.91 -4.07
C ASP A 323 -12.33 5.11 -3.24
N LEU A 324 -12.71 6.22 -3.88
CA LEU A 324 -13.29 7.37 -3.17
C LEU A 324 -14.70 7.11 -2.63
N TYR A 325 -15.41 6.09 -3.11
CA TYR A 325 -16.63 5.61 -2.46
C TYR A 325 -16.32 4.89 -1.14
N ALA A 326 -15.09 4.37 -0.98
CA ALA A 326 -14.63 3.71 0.23
C ALA A 326 -14.06 4.69 1.27
N SER A 327 -13.57 5.86 0.84
CA SER A 327 -13.12 6.96 1.71
C SER A 327 -14.31 7.83 2.15
N THR A 328 -14.94 7.43 3.25
CA THR A 328 -16.10 8.08 3.86
C THR A 328 -15.74 9.28 4.73
N ASN A 329 -14.46 9.41 5.13
CA ASN A 329 -13.96 10.48 6.00
C ASN A 329 -12.92 11.39 5.32
N GLY A 330 -12.94 11.50 4.00
CA GLY A 330 -12.01 12.36 3.28
C GLY A 330 -11.82 11.96 1.83
N ASP A 331 -10.81 12.55 1.20
CA ASP A 331 -10.37 12.22 -0.15
C ASP A 331 -8.94 11.66 -0.11
N ASP A 332 -8.58 10.87 0.91
CA ASP A 332 -7.20 10.40 1.15
C ASP A 332 -6.90 9.01 0.58
N LEU A 333 -7.87 8.34 -0.06
CA LEU A 333 -7.79 6.96 -0.55
C LEU A 333 -7.46 5.93 0.55
N ASP A 334 -7.57 6.32 1.82
CA ASP A 334 -7.62 5.36 2.91
C ASP A 334 -9.09 4.91 3.06
N GLU A 335 -9.30 3.61 2.88
CA GLU A 335 -10.63 3.02 2.83
C GLU A 335 -11.19 2.77 4.24
N GLU A 336 -12.37 3.31 4.54
CA GLU A 336 -13.12 3.00 5.77
C GLU A 336 -14.05 1.80 5.60
N ILE A 337 -14.49 1.55 4.37
CA ILE A 337 -15.37 0.44 3.99
C ILE A 337 -14.76 -0.30 2.80
N TYR A 338 -15.15 -1.55 2.59
CA TYR A 338 -14.73 -2.30 1.41
C TYR A 338 -15.73 -2.09 0.28
N VAL A 339 -15.28 -1.52 -0.84
CA VAL A 339 -16.13 -1.30 -2.02
C VAL A 339 -15.81 -2.31 -3.10
N GLY A 340 -16.85 -2.86 -3.72
CA GLY A 340 -16.75 -3.62 -4.96
C GLY A 340 -17.77 -3.12 -5.97
N ARG A 341 -17.52 -3.41 -7.25
CA ARG A 341 -18.45 -3.12 -8.34
C ARG A 341 -18.81 -4.38 -9.13
N LEU A 342 -20.10 -4.61 -9.34
CA LEU A 342 -20.61 -5.45 -10.41
C LEU A 342 -20.97 -4.54 -11.59
N SER A 343 -20.04 -4.38 -12.53
CA SER A 343 -20.31 -3.66 -13.77
C SER A 343 -21.16 -4.55 -14.67
N VAL A 344 -22.36 -4.06 -15.00
CA VAL A 344 -23.40 -4.74 -15.75
C VAL A 344 -24.10 -3.72 -16.63
N ASP A 345 -24.44 -4.13 -17.86
CA ASP A 345 -25.14 -3.29 -18.85
C ASP A 345 -26.58 -3.77 -19.10
N SER A 346 -27.00 -4.87 -18.46
CA SER A 346 -28.32 -5.47 -18.61
C SER A 346 -28.72 -6.34 -17.41
N GLU A 347 -30.03 -6.60 -17.27
CA GLU A 347 -30.58 -7.56 -16.30
C GLU A 347 -29.98 -8.97 -16.51
N THR A 348 -29.73 -9.38 -17.75
CA THR A 348 -29.10 -10.68 -18.03
C THR A 348 -27.67 -10.74 -17.52
N ASP A 349 -26.89 -9.67 -17.68
CA ASP A 349 -25.53 -9.61 -17.14
C ASP A 349 -25.53 -9.64 -15.61
N ALA A 350 -26.44 -8.89 -14.98
CA ALA A 350 -26.64 -8.92 -13.54
C ALA A 350 -26.96 -10.32 -13.02
N ALA A 351 -27.94 -11.00 -13.63
CA ALA A 351 -28.30 -12.37 -13.27
C ALA A 351 -27.11 -13.34 -13.42
N ASN A 352 -26.33 -13.21 -14.51
CA ASN A 352 -25.15 -14.04 -14.76
C ASN A 352 -24.04 -13.81 -13.71
N GLN A 353 -23.77 -12.56 -13.33
CA GLN A 353 -22.78 -12.24 -12.29
C GLN A 353 -23.22 -12.79 -10.92
N VAL A 354 -24.49 -12.58 -10.56
CA VAL A 354 -25.09 -13.11 -9.32
C VAL A 354 -25.00 -14.63 -9.28
N ALA A 355 -25.36 -15.32 -10.38
CA ALA A 355 -25.29 -16.78 -10.46
C ALA A 355 -23.86 -17.31 -10.26
N LYS A 356 -22.85 -16.66 -10.85
CA LYS A 356 -21.44 -17.04 -10.63
C LYS A 356 -21.01 -16.88 -9.17
N ILE A 357 -21.37 -15.76 -8.53
CA ILE A 357 -21.05 -15.50 -7.12
C ILE A 357 -21.70 -16.55 -6.21
N LEU A 358 -22.99 -16.81 -6.42
CA LEU A 358 -23.71 -17.81 -5.63
C LEU A 358 -23.16 -19.23 -5.85
N SER A 359 -22.80 -19.58 -7.09
CA SER A 359 -22.16 -20.85 -7.38
C SER A 359 -20.83 -20.98 -6.65
N TYR A 360 -19.97 -19.96 -6.69
CA TYR A 360 -18.68 -20.00 -6.02
C TYR A 360 -18.81 -20.05 -4.49
N GLU A 361 -19.69 -19.24 -3.92
CA GLU A 361 -19.79 -19.10 -2.47
C GLU A 361 -20.62 -20.21 -1.80
N ASN A 362 -21.72 -20.66 -2.41
CA ASN A 362 -22.65 -21.61 -1.77
C ASN A 362 -22.43 -23.06 -2.24
N SER A 363 -21.98 -23.25 -3.48
CA SER A 363 -21.86 -24.55 -4.11
C SER A 363 -20.54 -24.66 -4.89
N PRO A 364 -19.39 -24.38 -4.26
CA PRO A 364 -18.11 -24.48 -4.95
C PRO A 364 -17.94 -25.91 -5.48
N ASP A 365 -17.46 -26.03 -6.72
CA ASP A 365 -17.17 -27.35 -7.29
C ASP A 365 -15.96 -27.92 -6.54
N PRO A 366 -16.12 -29.01 -5.75
CA PRO A 366 -15.05 -29.54 -4.93
C PRO A 366 -13.88 -30.11 -5.74
N PHE A 367 -14.07 -30.33 -7.05
CA PHE A 367 -13.04 -30.80 -7.97
C PHE A 367 -12.46 -29.67 -8.84
N CYS A 368 -12.82 -28.43 -8.56
CA CYS A 368 -12.26 -27.28 -9.23
C CYS A 368 -10.78 -27.07 -8.85
N CYS A 369 -10.11 -26.32 -9.70
CA CYS A 369 -8.70 -25.96 -9.69
C CYS A 369 -8.40 -24.77 -8.75
N TYR A 370 -8.89 -24.79 -7.50
CA TYR A 370 -8.75 -23.67 -6.56
C TYR A 370 -7.31 -23.43 -6.04
N ASP A 371 -6.37 -24.27 -6.44
CA ASP A 371 -4.93 -24.11 -6.18
C ASP A 371 -4.15 -23.71 -7.44
N GLN A 372 -4.79 -23.51 -8.60
CA GLN A 372 -4.13 -23.24 -9.87
C GLN A 372 -4.12 -21.74 -10.21
N ALA A 373 -2.97 -21.09 -10.02
CA ALA A 373 -2.76 -19.68 -10.36
C ALA A 373 -2.12 -19.52 -11.73
N LEU A 374 -2.79 -18.84 -12.65
CA LEU A 374 -2.23 -18.48 -13.96
C LEU A 374 -1.67 -17.06 -13.95
N LEU A 375 -0.38 -16.92 -14.26
CA LEU A 375 0.30 -15.63 -14.37
C LEU A 375 0.53 -15.28 -15.85
N VAL A 376 -0.08 -14.20 -16.33
CA VAL A 376 -0.01 -13.76 -17.73
C VAL A 376 0.71 -12.42 -17.81
N ALA A 377 1.80 -12.35 -18.57
CA ALA A 377 2.63 -11.14 -18.67
C ALA A 377 2.85 -10.69 -20.12
N HIS A 378 2.73 -9.39 -20.38
CA HIS A 378 3.14 -8.83 -21.66
C HIS A 378 4.68 -8.85 -21.82
N LYS A 379 5.17 -8.95 -23.07
CA LYS A 379 6.60 -9.04 -23.38
C LYS A 379 7.40 -7.76 -23.18
N GLU A 380 6.72 -6.63 -23.08
CA GLU A 380 7.37 -5.33 -22.98
C GLU A 380 8.25 -5.24 -21.73
N GLY A 381 9.51 -4.87 -21.93
CA GLY A 381 10.48 -4.71 -20.85
C GLY A 381 10.82 -6.02 -20.13
N ALA A 382 10.55 -7.18 -20.74
CA ALA A 382 10.93 -8.47 -20.19
C ALA A 382 12.47 -8.63 -20.13
N PRO A 383 13.02 -9.32 -19.11
CA PRO A 383 12.30 -9.88 -17.96
C PRO A 383 12.03 -8.84 -16.85
N GLY A 384 12.54 -7.61 -16.93
CA GLY A 384 12.56 -6.69 -15.79
C GLY A 384 11.23 -6.02 -15.41
N LYS A 385 10.25 -5.93 -16.33
CA LYS A 385 8.97 -5.22 -16.12
C LYS A 385 7.85 -6.19 -15.72
N TYR A 386 7.00 -6.60 -16.66
CA TYR A 386 5.80 -7.40 -16.35
C TYR A 386 6.12 -8.85 -15.98
N VAL A 387 7.09 -9.46 -16.65
CA VAL A 387 7.52 -10.84 -16.37
C VAL A 387 8.15 -10.92 -14.99
N GLY A 388 9.08 -10.00 -14.69
CA GLY A 388 9.77 -9.94 -13.40
C GLY A 388 8.81 -9.68 -12.24
N ALA A 389 7.79 -8.84 -12.44
CA ALA A 389 6.72 -8.67 -11.46
C ALA A 389 5.99 -9.99 -11.18
N HIS A 390 5.56 -10.72 -12.21
CA HIS A 390 4.93 -12.03 -12.03
C HIS A 390 5.87 -13.06 -11.40
N GLU A 391 7.16 -13.07 -11.75
CA GLU A 391 8.15 -13.93 -11.13
C GLU A 391 8.36 -13.61 -9.65
N SER A 392 8.26 -12.33 -9.25
CA SER A 392 8.30 -11.94 -7.83
C SER A 392 7.09 -12.47 -7.05
N VAL A 393 5.91 -12.52 -7.68
CA VAL A 393 4.72 -13.19 -7.12
C VAL A 393 4.97 -14.69 -7.05
N ARG A 394 5.31 -15.32 -8.18
CA ARG A 394 5.51 -16.79 -8.29
C ARG A 394 6.51 -17.36 -7.28
N THR A 395 7.55 -16.59 -6.97
CA THR A 395 8.66 -16.99 -6.09
C THR A 395 8.53 -16.44 -4.67
N ALA A 396 7.46 -15.71 -4.36
CA ALA A 396 7.19 -15.24 -3.01
C ALA A 396 6.98 -16.43 -2.05
N VAL A 397 7.19 -16.17 -0.76
CA VAL A 397 6.96 -17.16 0.28
C VAL A 397 5.48 -17.14 0.66
N TYR A 398 4.82 -18.28 0.51
CA TYR A 398 3.42 -18.48 0.86
C TYR A 398 3.29 -19.50 1.98
N SER A 399 2.35 -19.28 2.90
CA SER A 399 1.97 -20.30 3.89
C SER A 399 1.35 -21.52 3.23
N VAL A 400 0.59 -21.31 2.16
CA VAL A 400 0.00 -22.32 1.29
C VAL A 400 0.26 -21.89 -0.15
N PRO A 401 1.33 -22.39 -0.81
CA PRO A 401 1.68 -21.95 -2.15
C PRO A 401 0.69 -22.52 -3.18
N PRO A 402 0.13 -21.68 -4.07
CA PRO A 402 -0.62 -22.18 -5.21
C PRO A 402 0.33 -22.81 -6.23
N VAL A 403 -0.21 -23.66 -7.09
CA VAL A 403 0.44 -24.19 -8.27
C VAL A 403 0.40 -23.13 -9.36
N PHE A 404 1.57 -22.56 -9.66
CA PHE A 404 1.68 -21.52 -10.68
C PHE A 404 1.89 -22.09 -12.08
N SER A 405 1.09 -21.61 -13.02
CA SER A 405 1.33 -21.71 -14.46
C SER A 405 1.66 -20.33 -15.01
N THR A 406 2.55 -20.25 -16.00
CA THR A 406 2.98 -18.96 -16.58
C THR A 406 2.76 -18.93 -18.09
N LEU A 407 2.26 -17.79 -18.57
CA LEU A 407 2.14 -17.49 -20.00
C LEU A 407 2.72 -16.10 -20.22
N TYR A 408 3.99 -16.05 -20.59
CA TYR A 408 4.73 -14.80 -20.74
C TYR A 408 4.97 -14.50 -22.22
N GLY A 409 4.55 -13.32 -22.67
CA GLY A 409 4.62 -12.97 -24.09
C GLY A 409 6.04 -12.84 -24.67
N ASN A 410 7.09 -12.88 -23.84
CA ASN A 410 8.47 -12.94 -24.30
C ASN A 410 8.93 -14.36 -24.67
N ASP A 411 8.15 -15.39 -24.33
CA ASP A 411 8.33 -16.75 -24.82
C ASP A 411 7.70 -16.87 -26.22
N PRO A 412 8.48 -17.21 -27.27
CA PRO A 412 7.95 -17.35 -28.62
C PRO A 412 6.93 -18.49 -28.78
N ALA A 413 6.82 -19.41 -27.81
CA ALA A 413 5.82 -20.48 -27.80
C ALA A 413 4.45 -20.05 -27.24
N VAL A 414 4.36 -18.85 -26.64
CA VAL A 414 3.12 -18.35 -26.00
C VAL A 414 2.39 -17.38 -26.93
N ALA A 415 1.12 -17.66 -27.18
CA ALA A 415 0.18 -16.82 -27.91
C ALA A 415 -1.09 -16.56 -27.10
N ASP A 416 -1.88 -15.55 -27.48
CA ASP A 416 -3.11 -15.16 -26.77
C ASP A 416 -4.10 -16.32 -26.61
N ILE A 417 -4.17 -17.22 -27.59
CA ILE A 417 -5.02 -18.42 -27.53
C ILE A 417 -4.64 -19.36 -26.38
N ASN A 418 -3.37 -19.40 -25.97
CA ASN A 418 -2.94 -20.22 -24.84
C ASN A 418 -3.56 -19.72 -23.52
N VAL A 419 -3.82 -18.42 -23.39
CA VAL A 419 -4.48 -17.84 -22.22
C VAL A 419 -5.91 -18.35 -22.13
N SER A 420 -6.68 -18.29 -23.23
CA SER A 420 -8.05 -18.81 -23.25
C SER A 420 -8.10 -20.32 -22.99
N ILE A 421 -7.16 -21.09 -23.56
CA ILE A 421 -7.06 -22.54 -23.30
C ILE A 421 -6.80 -22.81 -21.82
N ALA A 422 -5.88 -22.08 -21.19
CA ALA A 422 -5.56 -22.25 -19.78
C ALA A 422 -6.75 -21.91 -18.88
N ILE A 423 -7.47 -20.80 -19.14
CA ILE A 423 -8.67 -20.43 -18.39
C ILE A 423 -9.76 -21.51 -18.53
N ASN A 424 -10.00 -22.00 -19.75
CA ASN A 424 -11.00 -23.05 -20.01
C ASN A 424 -10.64 -24.41 -19.40
N ALA A 425 -9.35 -24.68 -19.21
CA ALA A 425 -8.87 -25.89 -18.52
C ALA A 425 -9.06 -25.82 -17.00
N GLY A 426 -9.42 -24.64 -16.47
CA GLY A 426 -9.61 -24.39 -15.05
C GLY A 426 -8.41 -23.68 -14.43
N VAL A 427 -8.66 -22.46 -13.95
CA VAL A 427 -7.76 -21.71 -13.06
C VAL A 427 -8.57 -21.14 -11.90
N GLY A 428 -7.99 -21.09 -10.70
CA GLY A 428 -8.69 -20.66 -9.49
C GLY A 428 -7.75 -20.49 -8.31
N LEU A 429 -8.09 -19.56 -7.42
CA LEU A 429 -7.39 -19.30 -6.16
C LEU A 429 -8.46 -19.19 -5.07
N ALA A 430 -8.34 -19.99 -4.01
CA ALA A 430 -9.22 -19.94 -2.84
C ALA A 430 -8.54 -19.35 -1.60
#